data_AF-A0A1B8C3B1-F1
#
_entry.id   AF-A0A1B8C3B1-F1
#
_cell.length_a   1.000
_cell.length_b   1.000
_cell.length_c   1.000
_cell.angle_alpha   90.00
_cell.angle_beta   90.00
_cell.angle_gamma   90.00
#
_symmetry.space_group_name_H-M   'P 1'
#
loop_
_entity.id
_entity.type
_entity.pdbx_description
1 polymer ?
#
loop_
_entity_poly.entity_id
_entity_poly.type
_entity_poly.pdbx_seq_one_letter_code
_entity_poly.pdbx_strand_id
1 'polypeptide(L)'
;MRLINTKTLRIEEFFDGHAPKYAILSHRWLDGEVTLQEMQSESCTNKPGYQKILSTCTQALSDDLSHAWIDTCCIDKTSSAELSEAINSMYRWYAEAEICYAFLTDVAVDNVTSSPGEDAFAKSMWFSRGWTLQELVAPEHVAFYNASWVEIGTKASLRVAIAAVTQIDVAMLQTGANLDDYSIARRMSWASRRVTTRKEDMAYCLLGIFNVNMPMLYGEGDRAFIRLQEEIMKNSDDHSLFAWSSPSPAARGLLARSPADFATSASIDATHARWNREPYAVSNLGLKINLPMVPWAMDTYLAALDCAREGKRLGIFLRLLPRENRYARVMLGEEDLCVFREGLAQKCTYRDVFVQQRLWGSVLAEERFYGFWMRTLLAPVKSAPKTKKKNKGGQKSNKGNQAKTNEDEDEQLSEVITRGDWDDDERLFELKVGDSGTAGAIFLREGDRATTIKVGLDGTFNPRVQVGGSIVSPEIGNLDIYSEAGRLHPSWMDAPARSMYLFRGTRMDGLLVDDYSWRISVQNGMIPKTGKMGWIVDIENSDGDKGKEFNRICDGCNSTIYKVWHKCTECDEFDYCSKCVANAEDTHNHKFEAIT
;
A
#
# COMPACT_ATOMS: atom_id res chain seq x y z
N MET A 1 24.30 -15.49 31.82
CA MET A 1 23.20 -14.70 32.44
C MET A 1 23.55 -14.43 33.90
N ARG A 2 23.21 -13.24 34.44
CA ARG A 2 23.30 -12.99 35.90
C ARG A 2 21.92 -13.04 36.54
N LEU A 3 21.86 -13.51 37.78
CA LEU A 3 20.64 -13.58 38.59
C LEU A 3 20.91 -13.01 39.99
N ILE A 4 19.87 -12.51 40.64
CA ILE A 4 19.89 -12.06 42.03
C ILE A 4 19.53 -13.26 42.91
N ASN A 5 20.38 -13.60 43.87
CA ASN A 5 20.05 -14.54 44.93
C ASN A 5 19.01 -13.90 45.86
N THR A 6 17.83 -14.48 45.96
CA THR A 6 16.68 -13.83 46.60
C THR A 6 16.84 -13.70 48.13
N LYS A 7 17.71 -14.50 48.75
CA LYS A 7 18.02 -14.44 50.19
C LYS A 7 19.11 -13.43 50.54
N THR A 8 20.15 -13.36 49.70
CA THR A 8 21.35 -12.56 49.99
C THR A 8 21.42 -11.25 49.21
N LEU A 9 20.55 -11.09 48.20
CA LEU A 9 20.51 -9.98 47.23
C LEU A 9 21.81 -9.81 46.42
N ARG A 10 22.69 -10.82 46.44
CA ARG A 10 23.92 -10.82 45.65
C ARG A 10 23.64 -11.22 44.21
N ILE A 11 24.38 -10.60 43.29
CA ILE A 11 24.38 -11.00 41.89
C ILE A 11 25.30 -12.20 41.71
N GLU A 12 24.77 -13.27 41.12
CA GLU A 12 25.46 -14.51 40.78
C GLU A 12 25.43 -14.70 39.26
N GLU A 13 26.52 -15.23 38.69
CA GLU A 13 26.66 -15.42 37.25
C GLU A 13 26.58 -16.90 36.89
N PHE A 14 25.77 -17.20 35.86
CA PHE A 14 25.52 -18.54 35.36
C PHE A 14 25.80 -18.61 33.86
N PHE A 15 26.55 -19.63 33.46
CA PHE A 15 26.76 -19.96 32.07
C PHE A 15 25.53 -20.68 31.48
N ASP A 16 25.40 -20.65 30.16
CA ASP A 16 24.24 -21.22 29.47
C ASP A 16 23.97 -22.67 29.89
N GLY A 17 22.69 -22.98 30.12
CA GLY A 17 22.21 -24.28 30.57
C GLY A 17 22.42 -24.58 32.08
N HIS A 18 23.03 -23.66 32.84
CA HIS A 18 23.32 -23.87 34.26
C HIS A 18 22.55 -22.93 35.20
N ALA A 19 21.63 -22.12 34.67
CA ALA A 19 20.80 -21.25 35.48
C ALA A 19 19.82 -22.10 36.33
N PRO A 20 19.72 -21.86 37.65
CA PRO A 20 18.67 -22.46 38.48
C PRO A 20 17.30 -21.94 38.07
N LYS A 21 16.20 -22.55 38.53
CA LYS A 21 14.85 -21.97 38.39
C LYS A 21 14.82 -20.55 38.99
N TYR A 22 14.22 -19.62 38.27
CA TYR A 22 14.17 -18.21 38.65
C TYR A 22 12.83 -17.54 38.32
N ALA A 23 12.52 -16.48 39.05
CA ALA A 23 11.47 -15.53 38.70
C ALA A 23 12.06 -14.42 37.82
N ILE A 24 11.25 -13.77 36.99
CA ILE A 24 11.69 -12.63 36.18
C ILE A 24 10.77 -11.42 36.38
N LEU A 25 11.35 -10.21 36.51
CA LEU A 25 10.57 -8.99 36.67
C LEU A 25 10.35 -8.29 35.33
N SER A 26 9.09 -8.14 34.93
CA SER A 26 8.66 -7.23 33.88
C SER A 26 8.15 -5.93 34.49
N HIS A 27 8.75 -4.80 34.12
CA HIS A 27 8.38 -3.51 34.70
C HIS A 27 8.74 -2.32 33.81
N ARG A 28 8.20 -1.15 34.15
CA ARG A 28 8.63 0.12 33.54
C ARG A 28 9.70 0.79 34.38
N TRP A 29 10.79 1.19 33.73
CA TRP A 29 11.82 1.96 34.41
C TRP A 29 11.27 3.31 34.86
N LEU A 30 11.56 3.67 36.09
CA LEU A 30 11.28 4.95 36.72
C LEU A 30 12.61 5.61 37.12
N ASP A 31 12.55 6.87 37.54
CA ASP A 31 13.72 7.54 38.05
C ASP A 31 14.25 6.85 39.32
N GLY A 32 15.55 6.63 39.37
CA GLY A 32 16.20 5.95 40.49
C GLY A 32 16.16 4.42 40.41
N GLU A 33 16.21 3.83 39.21
CA GLU A 33 16.59 2.41 39.07
C GLU A 33 17.99 2.15 39.65
N VAL A 34 18.18 0.93 40.16
CA VAL A 34 19.48 0.43 40.62
C VAL A 34 20.15 -0.31 39.46
N THR A 35 21.35 0.12 39.10
CA THR A 35 22.17 -0.54 38.07
C THR A 35 22.98 -1.69 38.66
N LEU A 36 23.55 -2.54 37.81
CA LEU A 36 24.46 -3.62 38.23
C LEU A 36 25.64 -3.06 39.08
N GLN A 37 26.23 -1.95 38.65
CA GLN A 37 27.36 -1.33 39.34
C GLN A 37 26.97 -0.80 40.73
N GLU A 38 25.73 -0.38 40.89
CA GLU A 38 25.22 0.18 42.14
C GLU A 38 24.82 -0.89 43.15
N MET A 39 24.56 -2.13 42.72
CA MET A 39 24.24 -3.25 43.62
C MET A 39 25.31 -3.50 44.69
N GLN A 40 26.55 -3.02 44.47
CA GLN A 40 27.66 -3.14 45.41
C GLN A 40 27.82 -1.90 46.32
N SER A 41 27.05 -0.84 46.10
CA SER A 41 27.12 0.42 46.85
C SER A 41 26.09 0.45 47.97
N GLU A 42 26.46 0.98 49.14
CA GLU A 42 25.51 1.25 50.23
C GLU A 42 24.39 2.23 49.81
N SER A 43 24.68 3.12 48.85
CA SER A 43 23.73 4.13 48.39
C SER A 43 22.54 3.57 47.60
N CYS A 44 22.62 2.32 47.10
CA CYS A 44 21.52 1.73 46.34
C CYS A 44 20.25 1.59 47.19
N THR A 45 20.39 1.37 48.50
CA THR A 45 19.27 1.16 49.43
C THR A 45 18.31 2.34 49.52
N ASN A 46 18.79 3.56 49.21
CA ASN A 46 17.99 4.78 49.22
C ASN A 46 17.24 5.03 47.90
N LYS A 47 17.45 4.19 46.88
CA LYS A 47 16.84 4.37 45.57
C LYS A 47 15.47 3.71 45.49
N PRO A 48 14.47 4.34 44.84
CA PRO A 48 13.16 3.73 44.61
C PRO A 48 13.23 2.36 43.90
N GLY A 49 14.17 2.20 42.96
CA GLY A 49 14.39 0.94 42.25
C GLY A 49 14.78 -0.22 43.17
N TYR A 50 15.44 0.06 44.30
CA TYR A 50 15.84 -0.96 45.27
C TYR A 50 14.62 -1.63 45.91
N GLN A 51 13.56 -0.87 46.19
CA GLN A 51 12.32 -1.43 46.73
C GLN A 51 11.68 -2.43 45.77
N LYS A 52 11.78 -2.23 44.45
CA LYS A 52 11.31 -3.21 43.45
C LYS A 52 12.15 -4.49 43.49
N ILE A 53 13.47 -4.37 43.65
CA ILE A 53 14.36 -5.53 43.80
C ILE A 53 13.97 -6.33 45.04
N LEU A 54 13.77 -5.66 46.19
CA LEU A 54 13.34 -6.30 47.43
C LEU A 54 11.98 -7.00 47.28
N SER A 55 11.00 -6.31 46.69
CA SER A 55 9.64 -6.84 46.53
C SER A 55 9.64 -8.05 45.57
N THR A 56 10.44 -7.98 44.49
CA THR A 56 10.65 -9.10 43.56
C THR A 56 11.29 -10.30 44.25
N CYS A 57 12.36 -10.09 45.03
CA CYS A 57 13.04 -11.17 45.73
C CYS A 57 12.17 -11.78 46.84
N THR A 58 11.38 -10.95 47.53
CA THR A 58 10.45 -11.40 48.56
C THR A 58 9.33 -12.25 47.96
N GLN A 59 8.75 -11.81 46.83
CA GLN A 59 7.75 -12.58 46.11
C GLN A 59 8.34 -13.89 45.56
N ALA A 60 9.52 -13.84 44.93
CA ALA A 60 10.23 -15.02 44.45
C ALA A 60 10.49 -16.04 45.57
N LEU A 61 10.91 -15.59 46.75
CA LEU A 61 11.06 -16.46 47.92
C LEU A 61 9.73 -17.09 48.37
N SER A 62 8.63 -16.34 48.30
CA SER A 62 7.30 -16.85 48.61
C SER A 62 6.84 -17.92 47.61
N ASP A 63 7.32 -17.85 46.38
CA ASP A 63 7.03 -18.81 45.31
C ASP A 63 8.11 -19.91 45.20
N ASP A 64 8.91 -20.12 46.26
CA ASP A 64 9.99 -21.11 46.36
C ASP A 64 11.12 -20.97 45.33
N LEU A 65 11.33 -19.76 44.81
CA LEU A 65 12.39 -19.43 43.85
C LEU A 65 13.58 -18.75 44.55
N SER A 66 14.73 -19.42 44.45
CA SER A 66 16.00 -18.96 45.05
C SER A 66 16.67 -17.82 44.27
N HIS A 67 16.22 -17.57 43.04
CA HIS A 67 16.81 -16.61 42.13
C HIS A 67 15.76 -15.76 41.43
N ALA A 68 16.10 -14.51 41.15
CA ALA A 68 15.28 -13.61 40.35
C ALA A 68 16.15 -12.89 39.30
N TRP A 69 15.55 -12.53 38.17
CA TRP A 69 16.18 -11.72 37.14
C TRP A 69 15.48 -10.37 37.02
N ILE A 70 16.28 -9.30 36.96
CA ILE A 70 15.82 -7.93 36.78
C ILE A 70 16.79 -7.22 35.83
N ASP A 71 16.30 -6.76 34.68
CA ASP A 71 17.09 -6.19 33.60
C ASP A 71 17.95 -4.98 34.01
N THR A 72 17.53 -4.21 35.02
CA THR A 72 18.26 -3.04 35.50
C THR A 72 19.57 -3.38 36.17
N CYS A 73 19.64 -4.49 36.91
CA CYS A 73 20.80 -4.88 37.70
C CYS A 73 21.39 -6.25 37.35
N CYS A 74 20.78 -7.01 36.44
CA CYS A 74 21.31 -8.28 35.94
C CYS A 74 22.05 -8.15 34.60
N ILE A 75 21.94 -7.00 33.92
CA ILE A 75 22.64 -6.72 32.67
C ILE A 75 23.67 -5.61 32.91
N ASP A 76 24.91 -5.82 32.48
CA ASP A 76 25.91 -4.77 32.40
C ASP A 76 25.67 -3.90 31.17
N LYS A 77 24.95 -2.79 31.38
CA LYS A 77 24.66 -1.81 30.34
C LYS A 77 25.88 -0.97 29.93
N THR A 78 27.01 -1.10 30.64
CA THR A 78 28.27 -0.42 30.29
C THR A 78 29.08 -1.19 29.25
N SER A 79 28.83 -2.50 29.12
CA SER A 79 29.42 -3.37 28.11
C SER A 79 28.49 -3.49 26.91
N SER A 80 28.88 -2.92 25.77
CA SER A 80 28.09 -3.01 24.53
C SER A 80 27.97 -4.45 24.02
N ALA A 81 29.00 -5.27 24.23
CA ALA A 81 28.99 -6.69 23.89
C ALA A 81 27.95 -7.45 24.73
N GLU A 82 27.94 -7.23 26.04
CA GLU A 82 26.99 -7.88 26.94
C GLU A 82 25.56 -7.39 26.69
N LEU A 83 25.36 -6.09 26.48
CA LEU A 83 24.05 -5.54 26.14
C LEU A 83 23.50 -6.18 24.85
N SER A 84 24.35 -6.36 23.84
CA SER A 84 23.95 -7.03 22.59
C SER A 84 23.60 -8.50 22.78
N GLU A 85 24.37 -9.22 23.61
CA GLU A 85 24.09 -10.61 23.97
C GLU A 85 22.76 -10.72 24.73
N ALA A 86 22.55 -9.84 25.71
CA ALA A 86 21.35 -9.79 26.52
C ALA A 86 20.10 -9.51 25.70
N ILE A 87 20.13 -8.52 24.80
CA ILE A 87 18.99 -8.20 23.91
C ILE A 87 18.63 -9.40 23.02
N ASN A 88 19.62 -10.11 22.46
CA ASN A 88 19.36 -11.31 21.66
C ASN A 88 18.84 -12.50 22.48
N SER A 89 19.13 -12.53 23.79
CA SER A 89 18.76 -13.63 24.69
C SER A 89 17.49 -13.37 25.51
N MET A 90 17.01 -12.12 25.54
CA MET A 90 15.99 -11.69 26.51
C MET A 90 14.68 -12.48 26.38
N TYR A 91 14.22 -12.72 25.14
CA TYR A 91 13.03 -13.53 24.91
C TYR A 91 13.16 -14.93 25.51
N ARG A 92 14.32 -15.57 25.31
CA ARG A 92 14.62 -16.89 25.88
C ARG A 92 14.63 -16.84 27.40
N TRP A 93 15.24 -15.82 28.00
CA TRP A 93 15.24 -15.65 29.46
C TRP A 93 13.83 -15.42 30.04
N TYR A 94 12.94 -14.76 29.32
CA TYR A 94 11.53 -14.67 29.72
C TYR A 94 10.80 -16.00 29.54
N ALA A 95 11.05 -16.74 28.45
CA ALA A 95 10.44 -18.03 28.18
C ALA A 95 10.88 -19.14 29.17
N GLU A 96 12.14 -19.12 29.61
CA GLU A 96 12.72 -20.09 30.55
C GLU A 96 12.42 -19.78 32.04
N ALA A 97 11.90 -18.58 32.35
CA ALA A 97 11.54 -18.21 33.72
C ALA A 97 10.34 -19.04 34.22
N GLU A 98 10.36 -19.43 35.50
CA GLU A 98 9.23 -20.17 36.11
C GLU A 98 7.99 -19.28 36.19
N ILE A 99 8.19 -17.99 36.50
CA ILE A 99 7.13 -16.99 36.60
C ILE A 99 7.67 -15.61 36.25
N CYS A 100 6.87 -14.85 35.51
CA CYS A 100 7.09 -13.43 35.25
C CYS A 100 6.19 -12.59 36.15
N TYR A 101 6.78 -11.71 36.96
CA TYR A 101 6.04 -10.71 37.73
C TYR A 101 5.91 -9.45 36.88
N ALA A 102 4.72 -9.15 36.39
CA ALA A 102 4.41 -7.93 35.67
C ALA A 102 3.98 -6.85 36.67
N PHE A 103 4.87 -5.91 36.98
CA PHE A 103 4.61 -4.85 37.95
C PHE A 103 4.09 -3.57 37.27
N LEU A 104 2.84 -3.23 37.56
CA LEU A 104 2.10 -2.11 36.99
C LEU A 104 2.05 -0.97 38.01
N THR A 105 3.08 -0.11 37.97
CA THR A 105 3.26 1.04 38.88
C THR A 105 2.13 2.07 38.85
N ASP A 106 1.31 2.06 37.80
CA ASP A 106 0.25 3.03 37.53
C ASP A 106 -1.17 2.48 37.76
N VAL A 107 -1.29 1.25 38.26
CA VAL A 107 -2.57 0.66 38.69
C VAL A 107 -2.63 0.70 40.22
N ALA A 108 -3.64 1.36 40.78
CA ALA A 108 -3.78 1.53 42.24
C ALA A 108 -4.95 0.72 42.85
N VAL A 109 -5.59 -0.15 42.07
CA VAL A 109 -6.75 -0.94 42.48
C VAL A 109 -6.38 -2.41 42.65
N ASP A 110 -7.05 -3.11 43.57
CA ASP A 110 -6.82 -4.54 43.81
C ASP A 110 -7.72 -5.43 42.94
N ASN A 111 -8.89 -4.93 42.53
CA ASN A 111 -9.82 -5.67 41.68
C ASN A 111 -9.98 -5.04 40.30
N VAL A 112 -9.20 -5.54 39.35
CA VAL A 112 -9.22 -5.12 37.94
C VAL A 112 -10.34 -5.75 37.10
N THR A 113 -11.19 -6.59 37.69
CA THR A 113 -12.39 -7.15 37.03
C THR A 113 -13.66 -6.34 37.32
N SER A 114 -13.58 -5.35 38.21
CA SER A 114 -14.66 -4.38 38.44
C SER A 114 -14.64 -3.31 37.34
N SER A 115 -15.79 -2.73 36.99
CA SER A 115 -15.87 -1.74 35.89
C SER A 115 -14.84 -0.58 35.98
N PRO A 116 -14.60 0.06 37.14
CA PRO A 116 -13.52 1.05 37.26
C PRO A 116 -12.11 0.44 37.19
N GLY A 117 -11.95 -0.81 37.65
CA GLY A 117 -10.66 -1.50 37.65
C GLY A 117 -10.24 -2.02 36.27
N GLU A 118 -11.19 -2.43 35.43
CA GLU A 118 -10.94 -2.84 34.05
C GLU A 118 -10.32 -1.68 33.24
N ASP A 119 -10.85 -0.47 33.43
CA ASP A 119 -10.34 0.74 32.80
C ASP A 119 -8.93 1.10 33.29
N ALA A 120 -8.66 0.99 34.59
CA ALA A 120 -7.34 1.22 35.16
C ALA A 120 -6.28 0.23 34.61
N PHE A 121 -6.63 -1.05 34.51
CA PHE A 121 -5.75 -2.06 33.93
C PHE A 121 -5.51 -1.80 32.43
N ALA A 122 -6.57 -1.54 31.67
CA ALA A 122 -6.49 -1.30 30.23
C ALA A 122 -5.66 -0.05 29.86
N LYS A 123 -5.68 0.97 30.73
CA LYS A 123 -4.93 2.21 30.54
C LYS A 123 -3.50 2.16 31.08
N SER A 124 -3.08 1.08 31.72
CA SER A 124 -1.72 0.96 32.21
C SER A 124 -0.73 1.14 31.06
N MET A 125 0.23 2.03 31.28
CA MET A 125 1.33 2.30 30.35
C MET A 125 2.24 1.08 30.17
N TRP A 126 2.11 0.04 30.99
CA TRP A 126 2.83 -1.22 30.77
C TRP A 126 2.46 -1.83 29.41
N PHE A 127 1.19 -1.76 28.98
CA PHE A 127 0.75 -2.30 27.68
C PHE A 127 1.24 -1.52 26.47
N SER A 128 1.66 -0.26 26.64
CA SER A 128 2.18 0.58 25.57
C SER A 128 3.71 0.55 25.46
N ARG A 129 4.44 -0.10 26.38
CA ARG A 129 5.90 -0.22 26.27
C ARG A 129 6.28 -1.27 25.23
N GLY A 130 7.29 -1.00 24.39
CA GLY A 130 7.75 -1.97 23.36
C GLY A 130 8.20 -3.31 23.94
N TRP A 131 9.13 -3.27 24.90
CA TRP A 131 9.73 -4.46 25.51
C TRP A 131 8.73 -5.39 26.19
N THR A 132 7.68 -4.86 26.83
CA THR A 132 6.70 -5.68 27.56
C THR A 132 5.88 -6.62 26.67
N LEU A 133 5.98 -6.52 25.33
CA LEU A 133 5.35 -7.50 24.44
C LEU A 133 5.97 -8.89 24.61
N GLN A 134 7.29 -9.00 24.50
CA GLN A 134 7.96 -10.29 24.70
C GLN A 134 7.88 -10.74 26.15
N GLU A 135 7.85 -9.82 27.10
CA GLU A 135 7.71 -10.12 28.54
C GLU A 135 6.32 -10.66 28.90
N LEU A 136 5.31 -10.38 28.06
CA LEU A 136 3.97 -10.95 28.15
C LEU A 136 3.85 -12.30 27.44
N VAL A 137 4.41 -12.37 26.23
CA VAL A 137 4.19 -13.47 25.28
C VAL A 137 5.11 -14.64 25.55
N ALA A 138 6.38 -14.39 25.90
CA ALA A 138 7.39 -15.44 26.05
C ALA A 138 7.20 -16.32 27.30
N PRO A 139 6.97 -15.77 28.52
CA PRO A 139 6.83 -16.60 29.71
C PRO A 139 5.53 -17.39 29.67
N GLU A 140 5.54 -18.63 30.13
CA GLU A 140 4.32 -19.44 30.25
C GLU A 140 3.38 -18.85 31.31
N HIS A 141 3.94 -18.44 32.47
CA HIS A 141 3.20 -17.88 33.60
C HIS A 141 3.56 -16.41 33.82
N VAL A 142 2.54 -15.55 33.89
CA VAL A 142 2.68 -14.13 34.25
C VAL A 142 1.67 -13.81 35.35
N ALA A 143 2.14 -13.24 36.46
CA ALA A 143 1.32 -12.68 37.53
C ALA A 143 1.45 -11.16 37.52
N PHE A 144 0.31 -10.47 37.55
CA PHE A 144 0.24 -9.01 37.51
C PHE A 144 0.15 -8.47 38.93
N TYR A 145 0.96 -7.46 39.23
CA TYR A 145 0.99 -6.77 40.51
C TYR A 145 0.71 -5.29 40.32
N ASN A 146 -0.15 -4.71 41.16
CA ASN A 146 -0.43 -3.28 41.16
C ASN A 146 0.66 -2.47 41.87
N ALA A 147 0.52 -1.15 41.95
CA ALA A 147 1.49 -0.23 42.55
C ALA A 147 1.81 -0.52 44.04
N SER A 148 0.93 -1.22 44.75
CA SER A 148 1.10 -1.65 46.14
C SER A 148 1.63 -3.08 46.27
N TRP A 149 2.09 -3.69 45.17
CA TRP A 149 2.60 -5.06 45.10
C TRP A 149 1.54 -6.11 45.50
N VAL A 150 0.27 -5.82 45.24
CA VAL A 150 -0.84 -6.76 45.41
C VAL A 150 -1.09 -7.45 44.06
N GLU A 151 -1.20 -8.79 44.07
CA GLU A 151 -1.57 -9.55 42.87
C GLU A 151 -2.99 -9.21 42.43
N ILE A 152 -3.15 -8.76 41.18
CA ILE A 152 -4.43 -8.37 40.59
C ILE A 152 -4.96 -9.39 39.58
N GLY A 153 -4.18 -10.43 39.29
CA GLY A 153 -4.55 -11.55 38.42
C GLY A 153 -3.36 -12.09 37.64
N THR A 154 -3.63 -13.08 36.79
CA THR A 154 -2.62 -13.77 35.99
C THR A 154 -2.91 -13.62 34.50
N LYS A 155 -1.93 -13.92 33.63
CA LYS A 155 -2.14 -13.99 32.18
C LYS A 155 -3.33 -14.90 31.84
N ALA A 156 -3.45 -16.03 32.54
CA ALA A 156 -4.53 -16.98 32.32
C ALA A 156 -5.90 -16.43 32.74
N SER A 157 -6.01 -15.77 33.89
CA SER A 157 -7.29 -15.22 34.38
C SER A 157 -7.70 -13.94 33.65
N LEU A 158 -6.74 -13.13 33.21
CA LEU A 158 -6.96 -11.83 32.56
C LEU A 158 -6.88 -11.87 31.02
N ARG A 159 -6.76 -13.06 30.41
CA ARG A 159 -6.54 -13.22 28.95
C ARG A 159 -7.52 -12.43 28.07
N VAL A 160 -8.78 -12.32 28.46
CA VAL A 160 -9.80 -11.57 27.68
C VAL A 160 -9.52 -10.07 27.74
N ALA A 161 -9.22 -9.54 28.93
CA ALA A 161 -8.86 -8.14 29.12
C ALA A 161 -7.54 -7.80 28.39
N ILE A 162 -6.53 -8.68 28.50
CA ILE A 162 -5.25 -8.53 27.80
C ILE A 162 -5.46 -8.51 26.29
N ALA A 163 -6.24 -9.46 25.75
CA ALA A 163 -6.54 -9.52 24.31
C ALA A 163 -7.24 -8.24 23.81
N ALA A 164 -8.20 -7.72 24.57
CA ALA A 164 -8.88 -6.47 24.23
C ALA A 164 -7.90 -5.29 24.12
N VAL A 165 -6.97 -5.17 25.07
CA VAL A 165 -6.00 -4.06 25.15
C VAL A 165 -4.85 -4.19 24.15
N THR A 166 -4.43 -5.41 23.82
CA THR A 166 -3.20 -5.67 23.04
C THR A 166 -3.45 -6.15 21.61
N GLN A 167 -4.66 -6.60 21.28
CA GLN A 167 -4.99 -7.35 20.06
C GLN A 167 -4.25 -8.69 19.92
N ILE A 168 -3.61 -9.18 20.98
CA ILE A 168 -3.08 -10.54 21.02
C ILE A 168 -4.25 -11.51 21.09
N ASP A 169 -4.22 -12.54 20.26
CA ASP A 169 -5.22 -13.58 20.25
C ASP A 169 -5.33 -14.26 21.63
N VAL A 170 -6.56 -14.50 22.10
CA VAL A 170 -6.80 -15.18 23.39
C VAL A 170 -6.11 -16.55 23.43
N ALA A 171 -6.05 -17.24 22.30
CA ALA A 171 -5.34 -18.52 22.17
C ALA A 171 -3.82 -18.39 22.40
N MET A 172 -3.19 -17.29 21.98
CA MET A 172 -1.76 -17.04 22.21
C MET A 172 -1.45 -16.80 23.70
N LEU A 173 -2.44 -16.39 24.50
CA LEU A 173 -2.28 -16.15 25.93
C LEU A 173 -2.46 -17.42 26.78
N GLN A 174 -2.72 -18.57 26.15
CA GLN A 174 -2.86 -19.86 26.82
C GLN A 174 -1.51 -20.57 26.96
N THR A 175 -1.41 -21.45 27.96
CA THR A 175 -0.29 -22.39 28.09
C THR A 175 -0.16 -23.24 26.82
N GLY A 176 1.08 -23.40 26.34
CA GLY A 176 1.41 -24.24 25.18
C GLY A 176 1.15 -23.61 23.81
N ALA A 177 0.76 -22.32 23.76
CA ALA A 177 0.59 -21.62 22.49
C ALA A 177 1.91 -21.43 21.74
N ASN A 178 1.88 -21.54 20.41
CA ASN A 178 3.05 -21.37 19.56
C ASN A 178 2.95 -20.10 18.72
N LEU A 179 4.03 -19.31 18.69
CA LEU A 179 4.13 -18.11 17.87
C LEU A 179 4.03 -18.40 16.36
N ASP A 180 4.48 -19.57 15.94
CA ASP A 180 4.51 -19.96 14.52
C ASP A 180 3.12 -20.25 13.95
N ASP A 181 2.09 -20.40 14.80
CA ASP A 181 0.70 -20.52 14.38
C ASP A 181 0.14 -19.17 13.85
N TYR A 182 0.86 -18.07 14.09
CA TYR A 182 0.44 -16.71 13.74
C TYR A 182 1.31 -16.12 12.63
N SER A 183 0.65 -15.52 11.64
CA SER A 183 1.31 -14.82 10.54
C SER A 183 2.21 -13.69 11.04
N ILE A 184 3.20 -13.32 10.24
CA ILE A 184 4.07 -12.17 10.53
C ILE A 184 3.23 -10.89 10.73
N ALA A 185 2.25 -10.63 9.87
CA ALA A 185 1.40 -9.44 9.98
C ALA A 185 0.62 -9.40 11.29
N ARG A 186 0.12 -10.55 11.73
CA ARG A 186 -0.63 -10.70 12.98
C ARG A 186 0.26 -10.46 14.19
N ARG A 187 1.46 -11.06 14.22
CA ARG A 187 2.49 -10.79 15.25
C ARG A 187 2.93 -9.34 15.27
N MET A 188 3.16 -8.70 14.10
CA MET A 188 3.49 -7.28 14.00
C MET A 188 2.38 -6.39 14.57
N SER A 189 1.11 -6.77 14.38
CA SER A 189 -0.03 -6.00 14.89
C SER A 189 -0.05 -5.87 16.41
N TRP A 190 0.49 -6.86 17.14
CA TRP A 190 0.60 -6.84 18.62
C TRP A 190 1.55 -5.75 19.13
N ALA A 191 2.44 -5.25 18.26
CA ALA A 191 3.38 -4.17 18.54
C ALA A 191 2.91 -2.80 18.01
N SER A 192 1.82 -2.75 17.24
CA SER A 192 1.40 -1.55 16.49
C SER A 192 1.10 -0.31 17.34
N ARG A 193 0.69 -0.50 18.60
CA ARG A 193 0.38 0.58 19.56
C ARG A 193 1.48 0.81 20.61
N ARG A 194 2.60 0.10 20.49
CA ARG A 194 3.68 0.18 21.46
C ARG A 194 4.68 1.27 21.10
N VAL A 195 5.37 1.79 22.11
CA VAL A 195 6.35 2.87 21.99
C VAL A 195 7.64 2.51 22.74
N THR A 196 8.75 2.99 22.20
CA THR A 196 10.09 2.82 22.76
C THR A 196 10.76 4.17 22.96
N THR A 197 11.71 4.24 23.90
CA THR A 197 12.46 5.47 24.17
C THR A 197 13.47 5.74 23.06
N ARG A 198 14.24 4.71 22.67
CA ARG A 198 15.09 4.75 21.47
C ARG A 198 14.32 4.21 20.28
N LYS A 199 14.54 4.79 19.10
CA LYS A 199 13.83 4.40 17.88
C LYS A 199 14.15 2.96 17.49
N GLU A 200 15.41 2.57 17.63
CA GLU A 200 15.92 1.26 17.26
C GLU A 200 15.34 0.14 18.13
N ASP A 201 15.03 0.44 19.40
CA ASP A 201 14.43 -0.54 20.31
C ASP A 201 13.08 -1.05 19.81
N MET A 202 12.37 -0.31 18.93
CA MET A 202 11.14 -0.80 18.29
C MET A 202 11.38 -2.06 17.47
N ALA A 203 12.58 -2.18 16.88
CA ALA A 203 13.00 -3.40 16.19
C ALA A 203 13.54 -4.43 17.19
N TYR A 204 14.42 -4.00 18.09
CA TYR A 204 15.11 -4.92 19.00
C TYR A 204 14.17 -5.61 19.99
N CYS A 205 13.07 -4.96 20.39
CA CYS A 205 12.08 -5.56 21.27
C CYS A 205 11.24 -6.66 20.61
N LEU A 206 11.38 -6.87 19.29
CA LEU A 206 10.64 -7.86 18.50
C LEU A 206 11.48 -9.05 18.04
N LEU A 207 12.80 -9.05 18.29
CA LEU A 207 13.72 -10.11 17.82
C LEU A 207 13.24 -11.50 18.20
N GLY A 208 12.86 -11.70 19.47
CA GLY A 208 12.36 -12.99 19.95
C GLY A 208 10.96 -13.34 19.45
N ILE A 209 10.10 -12.35 19.20
CA ILE A 209 8.75 -12.58 18.63
C ILE A 209 8.83 -13.18 17.22
N PHE A 210 9.89 -12.85 16.48
CA PHE A 210 10.14 -13.36 15.14
C PHE A 210 11.29 -14.36 15.06
N ASN A 211 11.86 -14.76 16.19
CA ASN A 211 12.99 -15.69 16.28
C ASN A 211 14.15 -15.33 15.33
N VAL A 212 14.60 -14.09 15.39
CA VAL A 212 15.75 -13.59 14.60
C VAL A 212 16.82 -12.98 15.50
N ASN A 213 18.05 -12.94 14.99
CA ASN A 213 19.18 -12.26 15.64
C ASN A 213 19.77 -11.23 14.70
N MET A 214 20.17 -10.08 15.24
CA MET A 214 20.87 -9.05 14.49
C MET A 214 21.76 -8.20 15.39
N PRO A 215 22.85 -7.59 14.88
CA PRO A 215 23.66 -6.65 15.65
C PRO A 215 22.90 -5.39 16.07
N MET A 216 23.10 -4.94 17.32
CA MET A 216 22.52 -3.69 17.85
C MET A 216 23.35 -2.49 17.41
N LEU A 217 22.82 -1.68 16.50
CA LEU A 217 23.47 -0.49 15.96
C LEU A 217 22.70 0.77 16.38
N TYR A 218 22.85 1.19 17.64
CA TYR A 218 22.24 2.44 18.11
C TYR A 218 22.77 3.65 17.33
N GLY A 219 21.86 4.48 16.83
CA GLY A 219 22.14 5.61 15.93
C GLY A 219 21.67 5.39 14.49
N GLU A 220 21.22 4.19 14.13
CA GLU A 220 20.68 3.92 12.79
C GLU A 220 19.22 4.35 12.60
N GLY A 221 18.52 4.72 13.68
CA GLY A 221 17.14 5.19 13.66
C GLY A 221 16.17 4.15 13.11
N ASP A 222 15.24 4.60 12.25
CA ASP A 222 14.16 3.76 11.70
C ASP A 222 14.68 2.62 10.81
N ARG A 223 15.97 2.65 10.43
CA ARG A 223 16.61 1.57 9.66
C ARG A 223 16.66 0.26 10.44
N ALA A 224 16.70 0.30 11.77
CA ALA A 224 16.67 -0.91 12.59
C ALA A 224 15.43 -1.77 12.28
N PHE A 225 14.27 -1.15 12.07
CA PHE A 225 13.03 -1.87 11.75
C PHE A 225 13.01 -2.43 10.33
N ILE A 226 13.69 -1.79 9.38
CA ILE A 226 13.90 -2.35 8.04
C ILE A 226 14.79 -3.59 8.13
N ARG A 227 15.91 -3.52 8.88
CA ARG A 227 16.81 -4.66 9.08
C ARG A 227 16.12 -5.83 9.78
N LEU A 228 15.24 -5.57 10.76
CA LEU A 228 14.41 -6.60 11.36
C LEU A 228 13.63 -7.38 10.29
N GLN A 229 12.93 -6.66 9.41
CA GLN A 229 12.17 -7.31 8.34
C GLN A 229 13.10 -8.06 7.35
N GLU A 230 14.27 -7.52 7.04
CA GLU A 230 15.28 -8.22 6.23
C GLU A 230 15.75 -9.52 6.87
N GLU A 231 15.96 -9.57 8.19
CA GLU A 231 16.28 -10.82 8.90
C GLU A 231 15.11 -11.81 8.90
N ILE A 232 13.88 -11.32 9.11
CA ILE A 232 12.67 -12.15 9.06
C ILE A 232 12.54 -12.83 7.68
N MET A 233 12.78 -12.08 6.60
CA MET A 233 12.70 -12.58 5.23
C MET A 233 13.72 -13.68 4.91
N LYS A 234 14.86 -13.74 5.62
CA LYS A 234 15.86 -14.79 5.39
C LYS A 234 15.36 -16.16 5.84
N ASN A 235 14.44 -16.19 6.81
CA ASN A 235 13.99 -17.41 7.48
C ASN A 235 12.49 -17.70 7.26
N SER A 236 11.76 -16.85 6.55
CA SER A 236 10.31 -16.99 6.33
C SER A 236 9.87 -16.60 4.93
N ASP A 237 8.96 -17.40 4.37
CA ASP A 237 8.26 -17.18 3.10
C ASP A 237 6.87 -16.51 3.27
N ASP A 238 6.52 -16.09 4.49
CA ASP A 238 5.20 -15.53 4.79
C ASP A 238 5.03 -14.10 4.23
N HIS A 239 4.34 -14.01 3.10
CA HIS A 239 3.97 -12.75 2.43
C HIS A 239 3.11 -11.81 3.27
N SER A 240 2.56 -12.25 4.42
CA SER A 240 1.88 -11.35 5.34
C SER A 240 2.81 -10.22 5.84
N LEU A 241 4.13 -10.41 5.80
CA LEU A 241 5.11 -9.35 6.01
C LEU A 241 4.89 -8.11 5.13
N PHE A 242 4.33 -8.27 3.92
CA PHE A 242 4.05 -7.18 2.99
C PHE A 242 2.61 -6.67 3.07
N ALA A 243 1.79 -7.24 3.96
CA ALA A 243 0.36 -6.96 4.11
C ALA A 243 0.05 -5.92 5.21
N TRP A 244 0.78 -4.81 5.19
CA TRP A 244 0.54 -3.63 6.03
C TRP A 244 -0.07 -2.49 5.21
N SER A 245 -0.59 -1.45 5.85
CA SER A 245 -1.16 -0.27 5.17
C SER A 245 -0.62 1.03 5.75
N SER A 246 -0.56 2.09 4.94
CA SER A 246 -0.16 3.42 5.42
C SER A 246 -0.98 4.53 4.76
N PRO A 247 -1.45 5.53 5.54
CA PRO A 247 -2.33 6.60 5.03
C PRO A 247 -1.60 7.61 4.14
N SER A 248 -0.27 7.55 4.06
CA SER A 248 0.48 8.40 3.13
C SER A 248 0.06 8.09 1.69
N PRO A 249 -0.01 9.06 0.76
CA PRO A 249 -0.17 8.79 -0.67
C PRO A 249 1.16 8.54 -1.39
N ALA A 250 2.31 8.75 -0.71
CA ALA A 250 3.63 8.64 -1.32
C ALA A 250 3.94 7.21 -1.79
N ALA A 251 4.78 7.08 -2.81
CA ALA A 251 5.27 5.77 -3.21
C ALA A 251 6.17 5.17 -2.13
N ARG A 252 6.23 3.84 -2.06
CA ARG A 252 6.94 3.13 -1.01
C ARG A 252 7.50 1.78 -1.48
N GLY A 253 8.31 1.19 -0.61
CA GLY A 253 8.77 -0.18 -0.72
C GLY A 253 7.72 -1.21 -0.31
N LEU A 254 8.16 -2.46 -0.21
CA LEU A 254 7.36 -3.53 0.37
C LEU A 254 7.57 -3.63 1.89
N LEU A 255 8.69 -3.14 2.41
CA LEU A 255 8.98 -3.14 3.84
C LEU A 255 8.34 -1.94 4.54
N ALA A 256 7.67 -2.21 5.67
CA ALA A 256 7.03 -1.21 6.51
C ALA A 256 8.06 -0.35 7.26
N ARG A 257 7.67 0.82 7.77
CA ARG A 257 8.59 1.66 8.57
C ARG A 257 8.44 1.45 10.07
N SER A 258 7.30 0.91 10.50
CA SER A 258 6.99 0.67 11.90
C SER A 258 5.93 -0.42 12.04
N PRO A 259 5.86 -1.14 13.18
CA PRO A 259 4.72 -2.00 13.49
C PRO A 259 3.37 -1.26 13.44
N ALA A 260 3.35 0.06 13.59
CA ALA A 260 2.14 0.87 13.46
C ALA A 260 1.44 0.72 12.09
N ASP A 261 2.20 0.43 11.02
CA ASP A 261 1.64 0.16 9.69
C ASP A 261 0.81 -1.15 9.66
N PHE A 262 0.95 -2.02 10.67
CA PHE A 262 0.22 -3.28 10.83
C PHE A 262 -0.99 -3.18 11.79
N ALA A 263 -1.42 -1.99 12.19
CA ALA A 263 -2.50 -1.81 13.18
C ALA A 263 -3.83 -2.51 12.80
N THR A 264 -4.09 -2.73 11.51
CA THR A 264 -5.29 -3.43 11.00
C THR A 264 -5.03 -4.87 10.55
N SER A 265 -3.89 -5.44 10.96
CA SER A 265 -3.42 -6.76 10.48
C SER A 265 -3.72 -7.93 11.43
N ALA A 266 -4.40 -7.68 12.55
CA ALA A 266 -4.70 -8.71 13.57
C ALA A 266 -5.58 -9.87 13.08
N SER A 267 -6.20 -9.75 11.90
CA SER A 267 -7.03 -10.78 11.25
C SER A 267 -6.42 -11.34 9.97
N ILE A 268 -5.14 -11.07 9.71
CA ILE A 268 -4.44 -11.56 8.53
C ILE A 268 -3.74 -12.87 8.87
N ASP A 269 -4.06 -13.92 8.12
CA ASP A 269 -3.47 -15.24 8.24
C ASP A 269 -2.61 -15.56 7.02
N ALA A 270 -1.55 -16.35 7.23
CA ALA A 270 -0.78 -16.91 6.13
C ALA A 270 -1.65 -17.95 5.40
N THR A 271 -1.59 -17.98 4.07
CA THR A 271 -2.35 -19.00 3.31
C THR A 271 -1.54 -20.28 3.10
N HIS A 272 -2.16 -21.44 3.30
CA HIS A 272 -1.57 -22.73 2.92
C HIS A 272 -1.53 -22.94 1.40
N ALA A 273 -2.45 -22.31 0.66
CA ALA A 273 -2.50 -22.40 -0.80
C ALA A 273 -1.48 -21.44 -1.43
N ARG A 274 -0.18 -21.75 -1.29
CA ARG A 274 0.91 -20.90 -1.78
C ARG A 274 0.89 -20.79 -3.31
N TRP A 275 0.78 -19.56 -3.81
CA TRP A 275 0.90 -19.24 -5.23
C TRP A 275 2.34 -18.95 -5.61
N ASN A 276 3.12 -18.33 -4.71
CA ASN A 276 4.54 -18.14 -4.90
C ASN A 276 5.31 -19.41 -4.49
N ARG A 277 6.40 -19.68 -5.21
CA ARG A 277 7.30 -20.83 -4.98
C ARG A 277 8.77 -20.44 -5.01
N GLU A 278 9.06 -19.15 -5.19
CA GLU A 278 10.42 -18.64 -5.32
C GLU A 278 10.81 -17.79 -4.09
N PRO A 279 12.05 -17.94 -3.60
CA PRO A 279 12.59 -17.08 -2.56
C PRO A 279 12.62 -15.62 -3.00
N TYR A 280 12.44 -14.71 -2.04
CA TYR A 280 12.60 -13.28 -2.24
C TYR A 280 13.75 -12.74 -1.39
N ALA A 281 14.40 -11.70 -1.90
CA ALA A 281 15.54 -11.08 -1.21
C ALA A 281 15.71 -9.62 -1.62
N VAL A 282 16.35 -8.83 -0.76
CA VAL A 282 16.77 -7.47 -1.09
C VAL A 282 18.04 -7.52 -1.96
N SER A 283 18.04 -6.77 -3.06
CA SER A 283 19.16 -6.60 -3.98
C SER A 283 19.48 -5.12 -4.21
N ASN A 284 20.56 -4.82 -4.93
CA ASN A 284 20.90 -3.46 -5.36
C ASN A 284 19.86 -2.85 -6.33
N LEU A 285 18.97 -3.67 -6.91
CA LEU A 285 17.85 -3.23 -7.73
C LEU A 285 16.55 -3.04 -6.93
N GLY A 286 16.52 -3.38 -5.64
CA GLY A 286 15.31 -3.41 -4.81
C GLY A 286 15.01 -4.81 -4.29
N LEU A 287 13.85 -4.99 -3.66
CA LEU A 287 13.38 -6.30 -3.22
C LEU A 287 12.92 -7.07 -4.46
N LYS A 288 13.65 -8.15 -4.79
CA LYS A 288 13.31 -9.08 -5.86
C LYS A 288 12.32 -10.09 -5.32
N ILE A 289 11.14 -10.17 -5.94
CA ILE A 289 10.09 -11.14 -5.61
C ILE A 289 9.33 -11.54 -6.87
N ASN A 290 8.96 -12.81 -6.97
CA ASN A 290 8.11 -13.32 -8.04
C ASN A 290 6.65 -13.27 -7.57
N LEU A 291 5.81 -12.47 -8.24
CA LEU A 291 4.40 -12.31 -7.84
C LEU A 291 3.44 -12.61 -9.00
N PRO A 292 2.30 -13.26 -8.73
CA PRO A 292 1.18 -13.33 -9.65
C PRO A 292 0.49 -11.97 -9.71
N MET A 293 0.48 -11.37 -10.89
CA MET A 293 0.04 -9.98 -11.10
C MET A 293 -0.95 -9.88 -12.24
N VAL A 294 -1.94 -9.01 -12.08
CA VAL A 294 -2.86 -8.60 -13.16
C VAL A 294 -2.67 -7.11 -13.45
N PRO A 295 -2.66 -6.71 -14.74
CA PRO A 295 -2.88 -5.32 -15.10
C PRO A 295 -4.09 -4.74 -14.37
N TRP A 296 -3.98 -3.53 -13.82
CA TRP A 296 -5.06 -2.92 -13.03
C TRP A 296 -5.36 -1.47 -13.39
N ALA A 297 -4.35 -0.65 -13.69
CA ALA A 297 -4.58 0.75 -14.01
C ALA A 297 -3.37 1.34 -14.76
N MET A 298 -3.43 1.37 -16.10
CA MET A 298 -2.31 1.83 -16.96
C MET A 298 -0.99 1.11 -16.64
N ASP A 299 -0.06 1.78 -15.96
CA ASP A 299 1.26 1.29 -15.52
C ASP A 299 1.21 0.56 -14.15
N THR A 300 0.03 0.46 -13.54
CA THR A 300 -0.19 -0.18 -12.25
C THR A 300 -0.73 -1.59 -12.42
N TYR A 301 -0.23 -2.49 -11.57
CA TYR A 301 -0.66 -3.87 -11.43
C TYR A 301 -1.23 -4.10 -10.04
N LEU A 302 -2.17 -5.02 -9.94
CA LEU A 302 -2.57 -5.63 -8.68
C LEU A 302 -1.81 -6.95 -8.53
N ALA A 303 -0.98 -7.05 -7.50
CA ALA A 303 -0.18 -8.23 -7.18
C ALA A 303 -0.81 -9.01 -6.02
N ALA A 304 -0.98 -10.33 -6.15
CA ALA A 304 -1.53 -11.14 -5.09
C ALA A 304 -0.44 -11.53 -4.06
N LEU A 305 -0.79 -11.50 -2.78
CA LEU A 305 0.04 -11.96 -1.68
C LEU A 305 -0.43 -13.34 -1.19
N ASP A 306 0.49 -14.14 -0.63
CA ASP A 306 0.20 -15.43 0.01
C ASP A 306 -0.27 -15.26 1.46
N CYS A 307 -1.25 -14.39 1.65
CA CYS A 307 -1.95 -14.18 2.92
C CYS A 307 -3.42 -13.83 2.65
N ALA A 308 -4.25 -13.98 3.67
CA ALA A 308 -5.68 -13.78 3.57
C ALA A 308 -6.24 -13.05 4.78
N ARG A 309 -7.32 -12.31 4.57
CA ARG A 309 -8.18 -11.78 5.64
C ARG A 309 -9.54 -12.43 5.48
N GLU A 310 -10.05 -13.07 6.54
CA GLU A 310 -11.33 -13.79 6.50
C GLU A 310 -11.42 -14.81 5.35
N GLY A 311 -10.32 -15.55 5.11
CA GLY A 311 -10.22 -16.54 4.03
C GLY A 311 -10.08 -15.96 2.62
N LYS A 312 -10.15 -14.63 2.45
CA LYS A 312 -10.00 -13.96 1.15
C LYS A 312 -8.57 -13.48 0.97
N ARG A 313 -7.94 -13.89 -0.13
CA ARG A 313 -6.57 -13.51 -0.49
C ARG A 313 -6.42 -12.00 -0.57
N LEU A 314 -5.28 -11.48 -0.12
CA LEU A 314 -4.94 -10.07 -0.19
C LEU A 314 -4.08 -9.74 -1.41
N GLY A 315 -4.11 -8.48 -1.83
CA GLY A 315 -3.27 -7.96 -2.90
C GLY A 315 -2.84 -6.51 -2.65
N ILE A 316 -1.75 -6.12 -3.33
CA ILE A 316 -1.14 -4.79 -3.25
C ILE A 316 -0.96 -4.20 -4.64
N PHE A 317 -0.96 -2.87 -4.73
CA PHE A 317 -0.74 -2.18 -6.01
C PHE A 317 0.74 -1.88 -6.25
N LEU A 318 1.25 -2.33 -7.39
CA LEU A 318 2.61 -2.08 -7.84
C LEU A 318 2.60 -1.28 -9.14
N ARG A 319 3.11 -0.05 -9.09
CA ARG A 319 3.29 0.82 -10.26
C ARG A 319 4.65 0.61 -10.87
N LEU A 320 4.70 0.39 -12.19
CA LEU A 320 5.93 0.29 -12.96
C LEU A 320 6.61 1.66 -13.03
N LEU A 321 7.92 1.69 -12.82
CA LEU A 321 8.76 2.88 -12.93
C LEU A 321 9.35 2.97 -14.35
N PRO A 322 9.83 4.15 -14.79
CA PRO A 322 10.35 4.34 -16.16
C PRO A 322 11.54 3.44 -16.56
N ARG A 323 12.22 2.82 -15.60
CA ARG A 323 13.30 1.86 -15.86
C ARG A 323 12.74 0.45 -15.82
N GLU A 324 13.18 -0.39 -16.77
CA GLU A 324 12.69 -1.76 -16.93
C GLU A 324 12.64 -2.57 -15.62
N ASN A 325 11.51 -3.25 -15.41
CA ASN A 325 11.22 -4.16 -14.29
C ASN A 325 11.35 -3.59 -12.87
N ARG A 326 11.39 -2.27 -12.70
CA ARG A 326 11.40 -1.64 -11.38
C ARG A 326 10.01 -1.16 -10.99
N TYR A 327 9.62 -1.43 -9.75
CA TYR A 327 8.29 -1.12 -9.26
C TYR A 327 8.34 -0.32 -7.97
N ALA A 328 7.24 0.36 -7.69
CA ALA A 328 6.95 0.97 -6.42
C ALA A 328 5.59 0.50 -5.91
N ARG A 329 5.47 0.27 -4.61
CA ARG A 329 4.18 0.11 -3.98
C ARG A 329 3.48 1.46 -3.93
N VAL A 330 2.22 1.51 -4.35
CA VAL A 330 1.42 2.74 -4.40
C VAL A 330 0.07 2.53 -3.75
N MET A 331 -0.54 3.63 -3.32
CA MET A 331 -1.96 3.68 -2.98
C MET A 331 -2.76 3.99 -4.24
N LEU A 332 -3.91 3.36 -4.39
CA LEU A 332 -4.81 3.55 -5.51
C LEU A 332 -6.26 3.56 -5.03
N GLY A 333 -6.98 4.67 -5.27
CA GLY A 333 -8.36 4.79 -4.82
C GLY A 333 -8.51 4.68 -3.29
N GLU A 334 -7.61 5.32 -2.55
CA GLU A 334 -7.53 5.30 -1.07
C GLU A 334 -7.14 3.93 -0.46
N GLU A 335 -6.93 2.90 -1.27
CA GLU A 335 -6.50 1.57 -0.83
C GLU A 335 -5.04 1.31 -1.22
N ASP A 336 -4.24 0.70 -0.33
CA ASP A 336 -2.90 0.16 -0.63
C ASP A 336 -2.77 -1.35 -0.36
N LEU A 337 -3.82 -1.94 0.22
CA LEU A 337 -4.00 -3.36 0.52
C LEU A 337 -5.49 -3.70 0.35
N CYS A 338 -5.83 -4.60 -0.56
CA CYS A 338 -7.22 -4.92 -0.90
C CYS A 338 -7.44 -6.43 -1.04
N VAL A 339 -8.71 -6.84 -1.17
CA VAL A 339 -9.05 -8.24 -1.44
C VAL A 339 -8.76 -8.58 -2.90
N PHE A 340 -7.87 -9.55 -3.11
CA PHE A 340 -7.59 -10.15 -4.41
C PHE A 340 -8.69 -11.15 -4.78
N ARG A 341 -9.60 -10.75 -5.66
CA ARG A 341 -10.77 -11.55 -6.06
C ARG A 341 -10.37 -12.82 -6.78
N GLU A 342 -10.98 -13.96 -6.43
CA GLU A 342 -10.65 -15.29 -7.00
C GLU A 342 -10.75 -15.36 -8.53
N GLY A 343 -11.73 -14.66 -9.13
CA GLY A 343 -11.89 -14.61 -10.58
C GLY A 343 -10.72 -13.95 -11.33
N LEU A 344 -9.80 -13.27 -10.63
CA LEU A 344 -8.58 -12.71 -11.20
C LEU A 344 -7.46 -13.75 -11.31
N ALA A 345 -7.53 -14.87 -10.57
CA ALA A 345 -6.48 -15.89 -10.54
C ALA A 345 -6.12 -16.41 -11.94
N GLN A 346 -7.13 -16.65 -12.78
CA GLN A 346 -6.96 -17.15 -14.16
C GLN A 346 -6.36 -16.12 -15.11
N LYS A 347 -6.37 -14.83 -14.74
CA LYS A 347 -5.81 -13.72 -15.52
C LYS A 347 -4.40 -13.33 -15.09
N CYS A 348 -3.91 -13.92 -13.99
CA CYS A 348 -2.60 -13.60 -13.44
C CYS A 348 -1.47 -14.02 -14.40
N THR A 349 -0.44 -13.18 -14.46
CA THR A 349 0.87 -13.57 -14.99
C THR A 349 1.89 -13.44 -13.87
N TYR A 350 2.71 -14.46 -13.69
CA TYR A 350 3.84 -14.40 -12.76
C TYR A 350 4.92 -13.47 -13.33
N ARG A 351 5.44 -12.59 -12.48
CA ARG A 351 6.45 -11.60 -12.86
C ARG A 351 7.51 -11.49 -11.79
N ASP A 352 8.76 -11.49 -12.25
CA ASP A 352 9.88 -11.03 -11.44
C ASP A 352 9.83 -9.50 -11.34
N VAL A 353 9.66 -9.00 -10.13
CA VAL A 353 9.62 -7.56 -9.87
C VAL A 353 10.71 -7.15 -8.91
N PHE A 354 11.27 -5.97 -9.17
CA PHE A 354 12.22 -5.32 -8.28
C PHE A 354 11.57 -4.09 -7.65
N VAL A 355 11.02 -4.26 -6.44
CA VAL A 355 10.35 -3.16 -5.73
C VAL A 355 11.37 -2.30 -5.00
N GLN A 356 11.42 -1.01 -5.34
CA GLN A 356 12.35 -0.06 -4.73
C GLN A 356 11.98 0.21 -3.27
N GLN A 357 12.89 -0.08 -2.34
CA GLN A 357 12.61 0.07 -0.90
C GLN A 357 12.80 1.51 -0.39
N ARG A 358 13.64 2.31 -1.06
CA ARG A 358 13.98 3.69 -0.65
C ARG A 358 13.20 4.74 -1.45
N LEU A 359 11.88 4.58 -1.52
CA LEU A 359 10.98 5.54 -2.20
C LEU A 359 10.11 6.34 -1.24
N TRP A 360 10.18 6.10 0.07
CA TRP A 360 9.38 6.82 1.04
C TRP A 360 9.56 8.34 0.92
N GLY A 361 8.45 9.06 0.77
CA GLY A 361 8.44 10.50 0.55
C GLY A 361 8.65 10.92 -0.92
N SER A 362 8.93 9.98 -1.82
CA SER A 362 8.90 10.23 -3.26
C SER A 362 7.45 10.28 -3.72
N VAL A 363 7.04 11.44 -4.21
CA VAL A 363 5.80 11.57 -4.96
C VAL A 363 6.11 11.06 -6.36
N LEU A 364 5.56 9.90 -6.72
CA LEU A 364 5.52 9.52 -8.12
C LEU A 364 4.56 10.50 -8.81
N ALA A 365 5.01 11.12 -9.89
CA ALA A 365 4.32 12.22 -10.54
C ALA A 365 2.82 11.97 -10.79
N GLU A 366 2.09 13.10 -10.64
CA GLU A 366 0.75 13.52 -11.04
C GLU A 366 -0.41 12.53 -10.86
N GLU A 367 -1.51 13.02 -10.24
CA GLU A 367 -2.78 12.31 -10.20
C GLU A 367 -3.16 11.83 -11.60
N ARG A 368 -3.72 10.62 -11.71
CA ARG A 368 -4.08 10.03 -13.00
C ARG A 368 -5.55 10.24 -13.30
N PHE A 369 -5.83 10.61 -14.55
CA PHE A 369 -7.15 10.54 -15.13
C PHE A 369 -7.30 9.18 -15.82
N TYR A 370 -8.19 8.34 -15.29
CA TYR A 370 -8.47 7.02 -15.83
C TYR A 370 -9.47 7.16 -16.96
N GLY A 371 -8.97 7.32 -18.18
CA GLY A 371 -9.83 7.65 -19.29
C GLY A 371 -9.06 8.19 -20.48
N PHE A 372 -9.79 8.85 -21.37
CA PHE A 372 -9.27 9.42 -22.61
C PHE A 372 -9.69 10.87 -22.75
N TRP A 373 -8.76 11.72 -23.16
CA TRP A 373 -9.03 13.07 -23.64
C TRP A 373 -8.92 13.11 -25.16
N MET A 374 -10.01 13.44 -25.84
CA MET A 374 -10.02 13.55 -27.30
C MET A 374 -9.52 14.94 -27.70
N ARG A 375 -8.20 15.07 -27.91
CA ARG A 375 -7.55 16.36 -28.18
C ARG A 375 -7.78 16.83 -29.61
N THR A 376 -7.55 15.97 -30.58
CA THR A 376 -7.89 16.22 -31.99
C THR A 376 -8.86 15.16 -32.51
N LEU A 377 -9.77 15.62 -33.35
CA LEU A 377 -10.80 14.83 -34.00
C LEU A 377 -10.91 15.29 -35.46
N LEU A 378 -11.51 14.44 -36.29
CA LEU A 378 -11.68 14.71 -37.73
C LEU A 378 -12.53 15.96 -38.02
N ALA A 379 -13.43 16.32 -37.09
CA ALA A 379 -14.30 17.49 -37.13
C ALA A 379 -14.71 17.90 -35.69
N PRO A 380 -15.19 19.14 -35.46
CA PRO A 380 -15.76 19.55 -34.17
C PRO A 380 -16.95 18.67 -33.76
N VAL A 381 -17.06 18.35 -32.47
CA VAL A 381 -18.22 17.64 -31.93
C VAL A 381 -19.27 18.68 -31.56
N LYS A 382 -20.46 18.56 -32.15
CA LYS A 382 -21.66 19.31 -31.74
C LYS A 382 -22.71 18.31 -31.32
N SER A 383 -22.85 18.05 -30.04
CA SER A 383 -23.77 17.06 -29.48
C SER A 383 -24.97 17.71 -28.79
N ALA A 384 -26.09 17.00 -28.76
CA ALA A 384 -27.26 17.49 -28.04
C ALA A 384 -27.02 17.43 -26.51
N PRO A 385 -27.36 18.48 -25.74
CA PRO A 385 -27.21 18.45 -24.29
C PRO A 385 -28.04 17.31 -23.67
N LYS A 386 -27.43 16.46 -22.84
CA LYS A 386 -28.13 15.41 -22.09
C LYS A 386 -29.20 16.06 -21.21
N THR A 387 -30.49 15.91 -21.56
CA THR A 387 -31.58 16.34 -20.68
C THR A 387 -31.57 15.49 -19.41
N LYS A 388 -31.35 16.12 -18.25
CA LYS A 388 -31.48 15.45 -16.94
C LYS A 388 -32.85 14.76 -16.88
N LYS A 389 -32.89 13.42 -16.83
CA LYS A 389 -34.12 12.64 -16.62
C LYS A 389 -34.80 13.15 -15.35
N LYS A 390 -35.81 14.02 -15.49
CA LYS A 390 -36.81 14.21 -14.43
C LYS A 390 -37.62 12.93 -14.37
N ASN A 391 -37.55 12.22 -13.24
CA ASN A 391 -38.57 11.25 -12.87
C ASN A 391 -39.95 11.91 -13.00
N LYS A 392 -40.70 11.56 -14.03
CA LYS A 392 -42.13 11.82 -14.08
C LYS A 392 -42.86 10.50 -14.20
N GLY A 393 -43.31 10.02 -13.04
CA GLY A 393 -44.50 9.19 -12.94
C GLY A 393 -45.64 9.83 -13.74
N GLY A 394 -46.42 8.96 -14.38
CA GLY A 394 -47.28 9.31 -15.49
C GLY A 394 -48.36 10.34 -15.22
N GLN A 395 -48.74 11.04 -16.29
CA GLN A 395 -50.14 11.23 -16.64
C GLN A 395 -50.23 11.66 -18.11
N LYS A 396 -51.11 10.98 -18.85
CA LYS A 396 -51.55 11.39 -20.18
C LYS A 396 -52.24 12.75 -20.09
N SER A 397 -51.86 13.70 -20.95
CA SER A 397 -52.75 14.80 -21.31
C SER A 397 -52.57 15.15 -22.79
N ASN A 398 -53.67 14.95 -23.53
CA ASN A 398 -53.93 15.48 -24.86
C ASN A 398 -53.94 17.02 -24.86
N LYS A 399 -53.42 17.63 -25.93
CA LYS A 399 -53.62 18.99 -26.50
C LYS A 399 -52.27 19.40 -27.10
N GLY A 400 -52.11 19.88 -28.31
CA GLY A 400 -52.99 20.28 -29.40
C GLY A 400 -52.07 20.94 -30.45
N ASN A 401 -52.44 20.85 -31.73
CA ASN A 401 -51.73 21.48 -32.85
C ASN A 401 -51.38 22.95 -32.58
N GLN A 402 -50.11 23.31 -32.75
CA GLN A 402 -49.71 24.67 -33.07
C GLN A 402 -48.50 24.64 -34.02
N ALA A 403 -48.55 25.60 -34.94
CA ALA A 403 -47.88 25.61 -36.23
C ALA A 403 -46.36 25.67 -36.16
N LYS A 404 -45.72 24.94 -37.07
CA LYS A 404 -44.36 25.17 -37.54
C LYS A 404 -44.29 26.53 -38.24
N THR A 405 -43.35 27.36 -37.83
CA THR A 405 -42.82 28.46 -38.65
C THR A 405 -41.30 28.40 -38.59
N ASN A 406 -40.74 28.05 -39.74
CA ASN A 406 -39.48 28.46 -40.38
C ASN A 406 -38.15 28.57 -39.63
N GLU A 407 -37.15 27.97 -40.30
CA GLU A 407 -35.77 28.44 -40.45
C GLU A 407 -34.84 28.28 -39.24
N ASP A 408 -34.54 27.04 -38.91
CA ASP A 408 -33.19 26.67 -38.47
C ASP A 408 -32.66 25.66 -39.50
N GLU A 409 -31.50 25.91 -40.08
CA GLU A 409 -30.75 24.88 -40.81
C GLU A 409 -30.62 23.69 -39.86
N ASP A 410 -31.16 22.51 -40.21
CA ASP A 410 -31.06 21.28 -39.42
C ASP A 410 -29.57 20.89 -39.28
N GLU A 411 -28.87 21.54 -38.36
CA GLU A 411 -27.46 21.29 -38.07
C GLU A 411 -27.37 19.86 -37.53
N GLN A 412 -26.86 18.95 -38.36
CA GLN A 412 -26.85 17.54 -38.02
C GLN A 412 -25.90 17.29 -36.84
N LEU A 413 -26.48 17.12 -35.65
CA LEU A 413 -25.70 16.91 -34.42
C LEU A 413 -24.99 15.55 -34.40
N SER A 414 -23.77 15.56 -33.88
CA SER A 414 -23.02 14.36 -33.51
C SER A 414 -23.65 13.68 -32.30
N GLU A 415 -23.52 12.36 -32.23
CA GLU A 415 -24.02 11.59 -31.10
C GLU A 415 -22.86 11.08 -30.24
N VAL A 416 -22.93 11.28 -28.93
CA VAL A 416 -21.91 10.82 -27.99
C VAL A 416 -22.51 9.88 -26.95
N ILE A 417 -21.92 8.70 -26.81
CA ILE A 417 -22.25 7.71 -25.78
C ILE A 417 -21.04 7.53 -24.89
N THR A 418 -21.24 7.66 -23.58
CA THR A 418 -20.18 7.59 -22.57
C THR A 418 -20.73 6.99 -21.29
N ARG A 419 -19.89 6.33 -20.49
CA ARG A 419 -20.27 5.83 -19.17
C ARG A 419 -20.49 6.95 -18.13
N GLY A 420 -19.97 8.15 -18.40
CA GLY A 420 -20.02 9.30 -17.51
C GLY A 420 -20.72 10.52 -18.12
N ASP A 421 -20.32 11.69 -17.63
CA ASP A 421 -20.71 12.97 -18.24
C ASP A 421 -19.86 13.24 -19.49
N TRP A 422 -20.44 14.00 -20.42
CA TRP A 422 -19.76 14.44 -21.64
C TRP A 422 -20.00 15.93 -21.81
N ASP A 423 -18.95 16.62 -22.21
CA ASP A 423 -18.94 18.02 -22.56
C ASP A 423 -18.14 18.17 -23.86
N ASP A 424 -18.69 18.89 -24.84
CA ASP A 424 -18.12 19.02 -26.18
C ASP A 424 -16.81 19.83 -26.20
N ASP A 425 -16.58 20.69 -25.22
CA ASP A 425 -15.35 21.48 -25.10
C ASP A 425 -14.27 20.68 -24.37
N GLU A 426 -14.64 20.00 -23.28
CA GLU A 426 -13.71 19.22 -22.46
C GLU A 426 -13.30 17.89 -23.13
N ARG A 427 -14.25 17.22 -23.79
CA ARG A 427 -14.05 15.98 -24.58
C ARG A 427 -13.36 14.84 -23.80
N LEU A 428 -13.84 14.62 -22.58
CA LEU A 428 -13.31 13.61 -21.67
C LEU A 428 -14.20 12.36 -21.63
N PHE A 429 -13.58 11.20 -21.78
CA PHE A 429 -14.19 9.91 -21.48
C PHE A 429 -13.56 9.31 -20.24
N GLU A 430 -14.29 9.30 -19.12
CA GLU A 430 -13.81 8.77 -17.85
C GLU A 430 -14.23 7.30 -17.64
N LEU A 431 -13.31 6.53 -17.06
CA LEU A 431 -13.50 5.18 -16.55
C LEU A 431 -13.22 5.17 -15.04
N LYS A 432 -13.90 4.29 -14.31
CA LYS A 432 -13.54 4.06 -12.90
C LYS A 432 -12.17 3.39 -12.83
N VAL A 433 -11.45 3.66 -11.74
CA VAL A 433 -10.18 2.99 -11.47
C VAL A 433 -10.38 1.48 -11.38
N GLY A 434 -9.57 0.70 -12.10
CA GLY A 434 -9.72 -0.75 -12.19
C GLY A 434 -10.75 -1.23 -13.22
N ASP A 435 -11.50 -0.33 -13.87
CA ASP A 435 -12.41 -0.70 -14.96
C ASP A 435 -11.70 -0.73 -16.31
N SER A 436 -12.13 -1.67 -17.15
CA SER A 436 -11.80 -1.76 -18.57
C SER A 436 -13.07 -1.81 -19.42
N GLY A 437 -12.90 -1.83 -20.73
CA GLY A 437 -13.96 -1.77 -21.73
C GLY A 437 -14.11 -0.38 -22.36
N THR A 438 -15.22 -0.17 -23.06
CA THR A 438 -15.46 1.05 -23.84
C THR A 438 -15.62 2.23 -22.90
N ALA A 439 -14.74 3.23 -23.03
CA ALA A 439 -14.84 4.49 -22.29
C ALA A 439 -15.91 5.38 -22.92
N GLY A 440 -15.92 5.46 -24.25
CA GLY A 440 -16.94 6.17 -24.99
C GLY A 440 -16.91 5.91 -26.49
N ALA A 441 -17.96 6.40 -27.14
CA ALA A 441 -18.18 6.31 -28.58
C ALA A 441 -18.76 7.64 -29.10
N ILE A 442 -18.24 8.11 -30.22
CA ILE A 442 -18.70 9.29 -30.93
C ILE A 442 -19.17 8.83 -32.32
N PHE A 443 -20.39 9.19 -32.69
CA PHE A 443 -20.85 9.16 -34.08
C PHE A 443 -20.74 10.58 -34.61
N LEU A 444 -19.58 10.89 -35.18
CA LEU A 444 -19.17 12.23 -35.57
C LEU A 444 -19.80 12.58 -36.92
N ARG A 445 -20.56 13.68 -36.97
CA ARG A 445 -21.18 14.19 -38.20
C ARG A 445 -20.44 15.42 -38.73
N GLU A 446 -20.15 15.41 -40.03
CA GLU A 446 -19.56 16.52 -40.77
C GLU A 446 -20.26 16.63 -42.14
N GLY A 447 -21.24 17.53 -42.24
CA GLY A 447 -22.14 17.58 -43.40
C GLY A 447 -22.85 16.24 -43.61
N ASP A 448 -22.75 15.67 -44.81
CA ASP A 448 -23.34 14.36 -45.15
C ASP A 448 -22.47 13.16 -44.74
N ARG A 449 -21.27 13.39 -44.20
CA ARG A 449 -20.36 12.33 -43.76
C ARG A 449 -20.57 12.03 -42.28
N ALA A 450 -20.53 10.74 -41.95
CA ALA A 450 -20.55 10.28 -40.57
C ALA A 450 -19.41 9.28 -40.32
N THR A 451 -18.67 9.48 -39.23
CA THR A 451 -17.57 8.59 -38.83
C THR A 451 -17.77 8.12 -37.39
N THR A 452 -17.72 6.81 -37.20
CA THR A 452 -17.71 6.21 -35.86
C THR A 452 -16.31 6.33 -35.25
N ILE A 453 -16.23 6.78 -34.01
CA ILE A 453 -15.01 6.74 -33.20
C ILE A 453 -15.35 6.03 -31.90
N LYS A 454 -14.56 5.03 -31.49
CA LYS A 454 -14.66 4.43 -30.15
C LYS A 454 -13.30 4.41 -29.48
N VAL A 455 -13.29 4.65 -28.18
CA VAL A 455 -12.08 4.54 -27.36
C VAL A 455 -12.37 3.73 -26.11
N GLY A 456 -11.37 2.99 -25.66
CA GLY A 456 -11.45 2.27 -24.39
C GLY A 456 -10.22 1.44 -24.11
N LEU A 457 -10.27 0.68 -23.03
CA LEU A 457 -9.18 -0.16 -22.55
C LEU A 457 -9.58 -1.63 -22.69
N ASP A 458 -8.72 -2.48 -23.25
CA ASP A 458 -8.99 -3.92 -23.27
C ASP A 458 -8.87 -4.54 -21.86
N GLY A 459 -9.12 -5.85 -21.74
CA GLY A 459 -9.03 -6.58 -20.47
C GLY A 459 -7.64 -6.60 -19.82
N THR A 460 -6.61 -6.12 -20.52
CA THR A 460 -5.23 -5.95 -20.04
C THR A 460 -4.83 -4.47 -19.91
N PHE A 461 -5.80 -3.56 -19.96
CA PHE A 461 -5.64 -2.10 -19.87
C PHE A 461 -4.86 -1.47 -21.01
N ASN A 462 -4.77 -2.12 -22.16
CA ASN A 462 -4.17 -1.52 -23.35
C ASN A 462 -5.20 -0.62 -24.06
N PRO A 463 -4.80 0.58 -24.53
CA PRO A 463 -5.69 1.46 -25.26
C PRO A 463 -6.10 0.87 -26.61
N ARG A 464 -7.37 1.01 -26.93
CA ARG A 464 -7.99 0.59 -28.19
C ARG A 464 -8.71 1.79 -28.78
N VAL A 465 -8.54 1.99 -30.07
CA VAL A 465 -9.23 3.05 -30.82
C VAL A 465 -9.87 2.43 -32.04
N GLN A 466 -11.16 2.68 -32.25
CA GLN A 466 -11.85 2.41 -33.50
C GLN A 466 -12.05 3.72 -34.24
N VAL A 467 -11.71 3.78 -35.53
CA VAL A 467 -12.07 4.88 -36.43
C VAL A 467 -12.73 4.31 -37.67
N GLY A 468 -13.95 4.75 -37.97
CA GLY A 468 -14.82 4.15 -38.97
C GLY A 468 -15.55 2.90 -38.47
N GLY A 469 -16.11 2.13 -39.40
CA GLY A 469 -16.88 0.92 -39.10
C GLY A 469 -18.22 1.20 -38.39
N SER A 470 -18.79 0.13 -37.81
CA SER A 470 -20.10 0.18 -37.15
C SER A 470 -20.01 0.77 -35.75
N ILE A 471 -21.01 1.57 -35.38
CA ILE A 471 -21.22 2.05 -34.00
C ILE A 471 -21.75 0.93 -33.08
N VAL A 472 -22.33 -0.13 -33.66
CA VAL A 472 -22.82 -1.30 -32.93
C VAL A 472 -21.66 -2.25 -32.68
N SER A 473 -21.48 -2.66 -31.44
CA SER A 473 -20.48 -3.67 -31.08
C SER A 473 -20.93 -5.06 -31.55
N PRO A 474 -20.01 -5.94 -32.00
CA PRO A 474 -20.35 -7.32 -32.37
C PRO A 474 -20.64 -8.17 -31.13
N GLU A 475 -21.23 -9.36 -31.29
CA GLU A 475 -21.27 -10.39 -30.22
C GLU A 475 -21.79 -9.92 -28.84
N ILE A 476 -22.81 -9.06 -28.81
CA ILE A 476 -23.35 -8.47 -27.56
C ILE A 476 -24.41 -9.34 -26.85
N GLY A 477 -24.58 -10.59 -27.28
CA GLY A 477 -25.59 -11.51 -26.75
C GLY A 477 -27.02 -11.00 -26.95
N ASN A 478 -27.82 -10.99 -25.88
CA ASN A 478 -29.23 -10.56 -25.88
C ASN A 478 -29.42 -9.07 -25.61
N LEU A 479 -28.35 -8.27 -25.55
CA LEU A 479 -28.46 -6.83 -25.35
C LEU A 479 -29.08 -6.16 -26.57
N ASP A 480 -29.90 -5.13 -26.32
CA ASP A 480 -30.42 -4.28 -27.39
C ASP A 480 -29.27 -3.46 -27.99
N ILE A 481 -29.06 -3.59 -29.31
CA ILE A 481 -28.01 -2.92 -30.08
C ILE A 481 -28.10 -1.39 -30.02
N TYR A 482 -29.29 -0.84 -29.75
CA TYR A 482 -29.51 0.60 -29.64
C TYR A 482 -29.40 1.12 -28.20
N SER A 483 -29.39 0.22 -27.22
CA SER A 483 -29.20 0.59 -25.83
C SER A 483 -27.77 1.10 -25.58
N GLU A 484 -27.62 1.97 -24.59
CA GLU A 484 -26.31 2.45 -24.14
C GLU A 484 -25.37 1.29 -23.77
N ALA A 485 -25.91 0.26 -23.09
CA ALA A 485 -25.17 -0.96 -22.75
C ALA A 485 -24.70 -1.75 -23.98
N GLY A 486 -25.54 -1.88 -25.02
CA GLY A 486 -25.17 -2.54 -26.26
C GLY A 486 -24.11 -1.77 -27.06
N ARG A 487 -24.23 -0.45 -27.15
CA ARG A 487 -23.29 0.41 -27.89
C ARG A 487 -21.94 0.57 -27.21
N LEU A 488 -21.92 0.56 -25.87
CA LEU A 488 -20.69 0.57 -25.06
C LEU A 488 -20.15 -0.84 -24.78
N HIS A 489 -20.76 -1.90 -25.30
CA HIS A 489 -20.26 -3.26 -25.11
C HIS A 489 -18.82 -3.39 -25.67
N PRO A 490 -17.87 -3.99 -24.94
CA PRO A 490 -16.43 -3.92 -25.26
C PRO A 490 -15.95 -4.86 -26.37
N SER A 491 -16.79 -5.78 -26.84
CA SER A 491 -16.47 -6.81 -27.85
C SER A 491 -15.90 -6.28 -29.18
N TRP A 492 -16.08 -4.99 -29.50
CA TRP A 492 -15.43 -4.38 -30.67
C TRP A 492 -13.90 -4.39 -30.55
N MET A 493 -13.36 -4.45 -29.33
CA MET A 493 -11.91 -4.50 -29.07
C MET A 493 -11.29 -5.85 -29.40
N ASP A 494 -12.10 -6.91 -29.45
CA ASP A 494 -11.68 -8.27 -29.73
C ASP A 494 -11.78 -8.61 -31.23
N ALA A 495 -12.03 -7.60 -32.08
CA ALA A 495 -12.09 -7.81 -33.52
C ALA A 495 -10.78 -8.45 -34.05
N PRO A 496 -10.81 -9.17 -35.18
CA PRO A 496 -9.62 -9.84 -35.72
C PRO A 496 -8.45 -8.89 -35.95
N ALA A 497 -7.21 -9.40 -35.86
CA ALA A 497 -5.99 -8.61 -36.06
C ALA A 497 -5.98 -7.82 -37.37
N ARG A 498 -6.62 -8.37 -38.43
CA ARG A 498 -6.77 -7.76 -39.76
C ARG A 498 -7.84 -6.68 -39.90
N SER A 499 -8.51 -6.27 -38.82
CA SER A 499 -9.51 -5.20 -38.89
C SER A 499 -8.86 -3.89 -39.32
N MET A 500 -9.37 -3.28 -40.40
CA MET A 500 -8.91 -1.98 -40.92
C MET A 500 -9.38 -0.78 -40.09
N TYR A 501 -10.28 -0.99 -39.12
CA TYR A 501 -10.87 0.08 -38.31
C TYR A 501 -10.40 0.07 -36.86
N LEU A 502 -9.76 -1.00 -36.39
CA LEU A 502 -9.35 -1.17 -34.99
C LEU A 502 -7.84 -1.04 -34.85
N PHE A 503 -7.44 -0.03 -34.09
CA PHE A 503 -6.06 0.29 -33.79
C PHE A 503 -5.74 -0.06 -32.33
N ARG A 504 -4.59 -0.72 -32.13
CA ARG A 504 -4.23 -1.36 -30.86
C ARG A 504 -2.93 -0.78 -30.32
N GLY A 505 -3.00 -0.04 -29.23
CA GLY A 505 -1.82 0.41 -28.50
C GLY A 505 -1.40 -0.55 -27.40
N THR A 506 -0.29 -0.23 -26.73
CA THR A 506 0.11 -0.86 -25.47
C THR A 506 -0.11 0.13 -24.34
N ARG A 507 -0.34 -0.35 -23.12
CA ARG A 507 -0.49 0.53 -21.95
C ARG A 507 0.81 1.22 -21.51
N MET A 508 1.94 0.82 -22.10
CA MET A 508 3.26 1.38 -21.84
C MET A 508 3.60 2.48 -22.84
N ASP A 509 3.40 2.20 -24.12
CA ASP A 509 3.87 3.03 -25.23
C ASP A 509 2.71 3.76 -25.92
N GLY A 510 1.47 3.41 -25.57
CA GLY A 510 0.30 3.95 -26.23
C GLY A 510 0.14 3.39 -27.64
N LEU A 511 -0.36 4.23 -28.54
CA LEU A 511 -0.59 3.91 -29.95
C LEU A 511 0.02 5.02 -30.80
N LEU A 512 0.72 4.64 -31.86
CA LEU A 512 1.02 5.56 -32.95
C LEU A 512 0.85 4.81 -34.27
N VAL A 513 -0.11 5.25 -35.08
CA VAL A 513 -0.38 4.70 -36.40
C VAL A 513 -0.57 5.84 -37.39
N ASP A 514 0.10 5.73 -38.52
CA ASP A 514 -0.15 6.53 -39.71
C ASP A 514 -0.51 5.56 -40.85
N ASP A 515 -1.77 5.57 -41.27
CA ASP A 515 -2.25 4.79 -42.41
C ASP A 515 -2.80 5.74 -43.50
N TYR A 516 -3.23 5.18 -44.63
CA TYR A 516 -3.66 5.91 -45.82
C TYR A 516 -4.75 6.96 -45.57
N SER A 517 -5.62 6.75 -44.58
CA SER A 517 -6.77 7.64 -44.32
C SER A 517 -6.64 8.43 -43.02
N TRP A 518 -5.91 7.91 -42.03
CA TRP A 518 -5.89 8.50 -40.69
C TRP A 518 -4.51 8.42 -40.06
N ARG A 519 -4.19 9.47 -39.30
CA ARG A 519 -3.12 9.47 -38.32
C ARG A 519 -3.76 9.42 -36.93
N ILE A 520 -3.41 8.40 -36.17
CA ILE A 520 -3.98 8.13 -34.84
C ILE A 520 -2.84 8.00 -33.85
N SER A 521 -2.86 8.84 -32.82
CA SER A 521 -1.97 8.67 -31.66
C SER A 521 -2.79 8.55 -30.37
N VAL A 522 -2.29 7.71 -29.48
CA VAL A 522 -2.73 7.64 -28.09
C VAL A 522 -1.48 7.71 -27.25
N GLN A 523 -1.28 8.80 -26.54
CA GLN A 523 -0.08 9.04 -25.75
C GLN A 523 -0.44 9.42 -24.33
N ASN A 524 0.44 9.09 -23.37
CA ASN A 524 0.24 9.49 -21.99
C ASN A 524 0.77 10.92 -21.82
N GLY A 525 -0.07 11.82 -21.30
CA GLY A 525 0.30 13.22 -21.11
C GLY A 525 -0.64 13.94 -20.16
N MET A 526 -0.25 15.16 -19.79
CA MET A 526 -1.04 16.01 -18.89
C MET A 526 -2.29 16.50 -19.60
N ILE A 527 -3.46 16.25 -19.02
CA ILE A 527 -4.75 16.74 -19.51
C ILE A 527 -5.01 18.10 -18.86
N PRO A 528 -4.93 19.23 -19.59
CA PRO A 528 -4.84 20.58 -19.01
C PRO A 528 -5.97 20.91 -18.02
N LYS A 529 -7.19 20.47 -18.35
CA LYS A 529 -8.41 20.80 -17.60
C LYS A 529 -8.57 20.01 -16.30
N THR A 530 -7.94 18.85 -16.23
CA THR A 530 -7.95 18.02 -15.02
C THR A 530 -6.71 18.23 -14.16
N GLY A 531 -5.60 18.70 -14.76
CA GLY A 531 -4.29 18.73 -14.13
C GLY A 531 -3.72 17.32 -13.88
N LYS A 532 -4.26 16.31 -14.57
CA LYS A 532 -3.94 14.88 -14.36
C LYS A 532 -3.29 14.27 -15.59
N MET A 533 -2.43 13.28 -15.38
CA MET A 533 -1.89 12.46 -16.46
C MET A 533 -2.94 11.46 -16.94
N GLY A 534 -3.18 11.38 -18.24
CA GLY A 534 -4.13 10.44 -18.84
C GLY A 534 -3.81 10.14 -20.29
N TRP A 535 -4.67 9.35 -20.95
CA TRP A 535 -4.51 9.07 -22.38
C TRP A 535 -5.03 10.25 -23.20
N ILE A 536 -4.13 10.87 -23.95
CA ILE A 536 -4.42 11.89 -24.95
C ILE A 536 -4.58 11.21 -26.29
N VAL A 537 -5.73 11.40 -26.93
CA VAL A 537 -6.06 10.82 -28.24
C VAL A 537 -6.08 11.90 -29.29
N ASP A 538 -5.31 11.69 -30.35
CA ASP A 538 -5.32 12.52 -31.56
C ASP A 538 -5.78 11.68 -32.75
N ILE A 539 -6.76 12.17 -33.49
CA ILE A 539 -7.26 11.55 -34.72
C ILE A 539 -7.33 12.63 -35.80
N GLU A 540 -6.51 12.47 -36.83
CA GLU A 540 -6.34 13.43 -37.92
C GLU A 540 -6.42 12.72 -39.28
N ASN A 541 -6.75 13.46 -40.35
CA ASN A 541 -6.65 12.94 -41.70
C ASN A 541 -5.17 12.78 -42.08
N SER A 542 -4.81 11.65 -42.70
CA SER A 542 -3.45 11.47 -43.23
C SER A 542 -3.38 12.11 -44.63
N ASP A 543 -2.58 13.17 -44.78
CA ASP A 543 -2.42 13.93 -46.04
C ASP A 543 -1.51 13.20 -47.08
N GLY A 544 -1.42 11.86 -47.04
CA GLY A 544 -0.68 11.06 -48.03
C GLY A 544 0.81 10.83 -47.73
N ASP A 545 1.30 11.11 -46.52
CA ASP A 545 2.70 10.98 -46.10
C ASP A 545 3.11 9.57 -45.62
N LYS A 546 2.69 8.51 -46.33
CA LYS A 546 3.04 7.12 -45.96
C LYS A 546 4.55 6.92 -45.79
N GLY A 547 4.99 6.50 -44.60
CA GLY A 547 6.34 5.98 -44.36
C GLY A 547 7.42 7.02 -44.03
N LYS A 548 7.06 8.29 -43.74
CA LYS A 548 8.01 9.26 -43.18
C LYS A 548 8.14 9.05 -41.66
N GLU A 549 9.36 8.82 -41.18
CA GLU A 549 9.65 8.84 -39.73
C GLU A 549 9.59 10.28 -39.22
N PHE A 550 8.67 10.55 -38.30
CA PHE A 550 8.56 11.83 -37.61
C PHE A 550 8.97 11.64 -36.15
N ASN A 551 10.24 11.89 -35.84
CA ASN A 551 10.81 11.76 -34.49
C ASN A 551 10.99 13.11 -33.78
N ARG A 552 10.32 14.18 -34.22
CA ARG A 552 10.40 15.49 -33.55
C ARG A 552 9.30 15.63 -32.52
N ILE A 553 9.65 16.09 -31.32
CA ILE A 553 8.71 16.34 -30.22
C ILE A 553 8.56 17.85 -30.08
N CYS A 554 7.33 18.33 -29.90
CA CYS A 554 7.05 19.72 -29.58
C CYS A 554 7.45 20.01 -28.14
N ASP A 555 8.38 20.92 -27.91
CA ASP A 555 8.82 21.32 -26.57
C ASP A 555 7.73 22.03 -25.75
N GLY A 556 6.68 22.54 -26.42
CA GLY A 556 5.57 23.24 -25.77
C GLY A 556 4.48 22.33 -25.23
N CYS A 557 4.21 21.20 -25.88
CA CYS A 557 3.11 20.30 -25.50
C CYS A 557 3.50 18.82 -25.47
N ASN A 558 4.79 18.54 -25.62
CA ASN A 558 5.43 17.22 -25.63
C ASN A 558 4.81 16.21 -26.62
N SER A 559 4.09 16.69 -27.63
CA SER A 559 3.54 15.84 -28.68
C SER A 559 4.48 15.74 -29.86
N THR A 560 4.56 14.57 -30.48
CA THR A 560 5.25 14.41 -31.75
C THR A 560 4.68 15.36 -32.83
N ILE A 561 5.56 15.95 -33.66
CA ILE A 561 5.22 16.88 -34.73
C ILE A 561 5.36 16.16 -36.08
N TYR A 562 4.32 16.24 -36.91
CA TYR A 562 4.19 15.35 -38.07
C TYR A 562 4.08 16.07 -39.43
N LYS A 563 4.13 17.40 -39.47
CA LYS A 563 3.96 18.17 -40.73
C LYS A 563 4.83 19.41 -40.72
N VAL A 564 4.34 20.47 -40.12
CA VAL A 564 5.10 21.70 -39.94
C VAL A 564 5.57 21.74 -38.50
N TRP A 565 6.87 21.67 -38.30
CA TRP A 565 7.45 22.06 -37.02
C TRP A 565 8.04 23.46 -37.15
N HIS A 566 7.94 24.21 -36.09
CA HIS A 566 8.40 25.57 -36.00
C HIS A 566 9.67 25.51 -35.18
N LYS A 567 10.83 25.60 -35.84
CA LYS A 567 12.12 25.59 -35.16
C LYS A 567 12.41 26.98 -34.61
N CYS A 568 12.80 27.07 -33.35
CA CYS A 568 13.25 28.33 -32.76
C CYS A 568 14.50 28.83 -33.51
N THR A 569 14.52 30.09 -33.90
CA THR A 569 15.67 30.68 -34.61
C THR A 569 16.84 31.00 -33.68
N GLU A 570 16.62 30.90 -32.36
CA GLU A 570 17.56 31.30 -31.32
C GLU A 570 17.99 30.12 -30.42
N CYS A 571 17.25 29.00 -30.42
CA CYS A 571 17.55 27.81 -29.64
C CYS A 571 17.72 26.59 -30.56
N ASP A 572 18.81 25.85 -30.39
CA ASP A 572 19.20 24.78 -31.33
C ASP A 572 18.26 23.56 -31.32
N GLU A 573 17.64 23.28 -30.18
CA GLU A 573 16.85 22.07 -29.89
C GLU A 573 15.45 22.43 -29.36
N PHE A 574 14.86 23.52 -29.85
CA PHE A 574 13.52 23.94 -29.42
C PHE A 574 12.56 24.04 -30.61
N ASP A 575 11.63 23.10 -30.69
CA ASP A 575 10.66 22.92 -31.76
C ASP A 575 9.23 23.06 -31.23
N TYR A 576 8.40 23.82 -31.95
CA TYR A 576 6.97 23.94 -31.68
C TYR A 576 6.12 23.28 -32.77
N CYS A 577 5.00 22.69 -32.37
CA CYS A 577 3.95 22.35 -33.32
C CYS A 577 3.21 23.63 -33.76
N SER A 578 2.48 23.56 -34.87
CA SER A 578 1.71 24.70 -35.40
C SER A 578 0.69 25.31 -34.43
N LYS A 579 0.33 24.59 -33.35
CA LYS A 579 -0.54 25.12 -32.30
C LYS A 579 0.25 25.85 -31.22
N CYS A 580 1.40 25.33 -30.80
CA CYS A 580 2.23 25.95 -29.76
C CYS A 580 2.92 27.22 -30.26
N VAL A 581 3.28 27.29 -31.54
CA VAL A 581 3.89 28.51 -32.12
C VAL A 581 2.96 29.73 -32.07
N ALA A 582 1.64 29.53 -32.07
CA ALA A 582 0.68 30.61 -31.98
C ALA A 582 0.77 31.39 -30.65
N ASN A 583 1.30 30.77 -29.60
CA ASN A 583 1.49 31.37 -28.28
C ASN A 583 2.98 31.63 -27.97
N ALA A 584 3.85 31.56 -28.98
CA ALA A 584 5.29 31.65 -28.78
C ALA A 584 5.74 32.92 -28.06
N GLU A 585 5.10 34.07 -28.30
CA GLU A 585 5.42 35.33 -27.61
C GLU A 585 5.27 35.22 -26.09
N ASP A 586 4.30 34.42 -25.63
CA ASP A 586 4.00 34.24 -24.20
C ASP A 586 4.76 33.06 -23.58
N THR A 587 4.98 31.98 -24.35
CA THR A 587 5.50 30.71 -23.82
C THR A 587 6.98 30.48 -24.09
N HIS A 588 7.53 31.09 -25.14
CA HIS A 588 8.93 30.98 -25.54
C HIS A 588 9.28 32.15 -26.47
N ASN A 589 9.48 33.33 -25.87
CA ASN A 589 9.61 34.67 -26.48
C ASN A 589 10.79 34.84 -27.46
N HIS A 590 10.87 33.97 -28.45
CA HIS A 590 11.83 33.94 -29.55
C HIS A 590 11.07 33.80 -30.87
N LYS A 591 11.76 34.05 -31.98
CA LYS A 591 11.19 33.84 -33.31
C LYS A 591 11.30 32.39 -33.74
N PHE A 592 10.35 31.99 -34.58
CA PHE A 592 10.22 30.62 -35.06
C PHE A 592 10.16 30.59 -36.59
N GLU A 593 10.82 29.59 -37.18
CA GLU A 593 10.80 29.31 -38.61
C GLU A 593 10.03 28.01 -38.87
N ALA A 594 9.05 28.08 -39.77
CA ALA A 594 8.27 26.92 -40.18
C ALA A 594 9.09 26.01 -41.11
N ILE A 595 9.27 24.76 -40.71
CA ILE A 595 9.96 23.72 -41.47
C ILE A 595 8.95 22.60 -41.77
N THR A 596 8.85 22.23 -43.05
CA THR A 596 7.87 21.28 -43.63
C THR A 596 8.47 19.92 -43.93
#